data_AF-A0A6M0LB36-F1
#
_entry.id   AF-A0A6M0LB36-F1
#
_cell.length_a   1.000
_cell.length_b   1.000
_cell.length_c   1.000
_cell.angle_alpha   90.00
_cell.angle_beta   90.00
_cell.angle_gamma   90.00
#
_symmetry.space_group_name_H-M   'P 1'
#
loop_
_entity.id
_entity.type
_entity.pdbx_description
1 polymer ?
#
loop_
_entity_poly.entity_id
_entity_poly.type
_entity_poly.pdbx_seq_one_letter_code
_entity_poly.pdbx_strand_id
1 'polypeptide(L)' 'MEQKTRVIIRWIVFIICLVAIIYFQRMTGVKELGLMLVALLGMLGVLYDYNRDYTHPKRD' A
#
# COMPACT_ATOMS: atom_id res chain seq x y z
N MET A 1 -8.19 11.45 -12.17
CA MET A 1 -7.13 12.02 -11.30
C MET A 1 -5.91 12.24 -12.15
N GLU A 2 -5.26 13.40 -12.04
CA GLU A 2 -3.97 13.62 -12.69
C GLU A 2 -2.96 12.55 -12.24
N GLN A 3 -2.03 12.18 -13.13
CA GLN A 3 -0.99 11.19 -12.83
C GLN A 3 -0.21 11.57 -11.55
N LYS A 4 0.09 12.86 -11.36
CA LYS A 4 0.76 13.38 -10.16
C LYS A 4 -0.02 13.07 -8.89
N THR A 5 -1.33 13.34 -8.87
CA THR A 5 -2.19 13.06 -7.71
C THR A 5 -2.23 11.57 -7.40
N ARG A 6 -2.33 10.72 -8.42
CA ARG A 6 -2.33 9.26 -8.26
C ARG A 6 -1.02 8.76 -7.65
N VAL A 7 0.13 9.28 -8.09
CA VAL A 7 1.44 8.93 -7.53
C VAL A 7 1.56 9.36 -6.07
N ILE A 8 1.11 10.56 -5.71
CA ILE A 8 1.12 11.05 -4.33
C ILE A 8 0.25 10.17 -3.42
N ILE A 9 -0.96 9.82 -3.86
CA ILE A 9 -1.86 8.95 -3.09
C ILE A 9 -1.23 7.58 -2.85
N ARG A 10 -0.64 6.96 -3.88
CA ARG A 10 0.06 5.68 -3.75
C ARG A 10 1.19 5.75 -2.72
N TRP A 11 1.98 6.82 -2.75
CA TRP A 11 3.06 7.05 -1.78
C TRP A 11 2.54 7.18 -0.35
N ILE A 12 1.48 7.96 -0.14
CA ILE A 12 0.87 8.14 1.18
C ILE A 12 0.38 6.79 1.73
N VAL A 13 -0.38 6.04 0.92
CA VAL A 13 -0.90 4.72 1.33
C VAL A 13 0.23 3.76 1.65
N PHE A 14 1.28 3.72 0.82
CA PHE A 14 2.45 2.87 1.06
C PHE A 14 3.13 3.19 2.40
N ILE A 15 3.37 4.46 2.69
CA ILE A 15 4.01 4.90 3.95
C ILE A 15 3.13 4.54 5.15
N ILE A 16 1.82 4.78 5.09
CA ILE A 16 0.89 4.44 6.19
C ILE A 16 0.93 2.94 6.46
N CYS A 17 0.84 2.10 5.43
CA CYS A 17 0.91 0.65 5.58
C CYS A 17 2.25 0.20 6.16
N LEU A 18 3.38 0.77 5.70
CA LEU A 18 4.71 0.45 6.21
C LEU A 18 4.85 0.80 7.69
N VAL A 19 4.42 2.01 8.09
CA VAL A 19 4.44 2.45 9.49
C VAL A 19 3.57 1.55 10.35
N ALA A 20 2.37 1.16 9.88
CA ALA A 20 1.49 0.26 10.59
C ALA A 20 2.17 -1.09 10.87
N ILE A 21 2.83 -1.70 9.87
CA ILE A 21 3.56 -2.96 10.08
C ILE A 21 4.70 -2.78 11.08
N ILE A 22 5.51 -1.72 10.94
CA ILE A 22 6.64 -1.46 11.83
C ILE A 22 6.18 -1.21 13.28
N TYR A 23 4.99 -0.65 13.46
CA TYR A 23 4.40 -0.41 14.76
C TYR A 23 3.85 -1.70 15.37
N PHE A 24 3.02 -2.44 14.64
CA PHE A 24 2.35 -3.65 15.14
C PHE A 24 3.28 -4.84 15.29
N GLN A 25 4.40 -4.93 14.56
CA GLN A 25 5.40 -6.01 14.76
C GLN A 25 5.99 -6.02 16.19
N ARG A 26 5.93 -4.89 16.91
CA ARG A 26 6.43 -4.77 18.29
C ARG A 26 5.43 -5.27 19.32
N MET A 27 4.22 -5.63 18.89
CA MET A 27 3.11 -6.06 19.73
C MET A 27 2.78 -7.52 19.42
N THR A 28 2.43 -8.30 20.45
CA THR A 28 2.05 -9.71 20.28
C THR A 28 0.55 -9.88 20.48
N GLY A 29 -0.15 -10.30 19.43
CA GLY A 29 -1.58 -10.63 19.50
C GLY A 29 -2.24 -10.87 18.14
N VAL A 30 -3.38 -11.57 18.16
CA VAL A 30 -4.13 -11.94 16.94
C VAL A 30 -4.74 -10.72 16.25
N LYS A 31 -5.10 -9.70 17.02
CA LYS A 31 -5.66 -8.45 16.48
C LYS A 31 -4.59 -7.67 15.71
N GLU A 32 -3.40 -7.57 16.30
CA GLU A 32 -2.23 -6.92 15.75
C GLU A 32 -1.75 -7.67 14.50
N LEU A 33 -1.77 -9.00 14.52
CA LEU A 33 -1.55 -9.83 13.33
C LEU A 33 -2.55 -9.51 12.22
N GLY A 34 -3.84 -9.42 12.55
CA GLY A 34 -4.88 -9.03 11.58
C GLY A 34 -4.61 -7.65 10.96
N LEU A 35 -4.22 -6.67 11.77
CA LEU A 35 -3.88 -5.33 11.30
C LEU A 35 -2.62 -5.31 10.42
N MET A 36 -1.61 -6.11 10.75
CA MET A 36 -0.42 -6.28 9.90
C MET A 36 -0.79 -6.90 8.55
N LEU A 37 -1.66 -7.91 8.52
CA LEU A 37 -2.12 -8.53 7.28
C LEU A 37 -2.90 -7.54 6.41
N VAL A 38 -3.78 -6.73 7.00
CA VAL A 38 -4.50 -5.67 6.29
C VAL A 38 -3.54 -4.62 5.71
N ALA A 39 -2.54 -4.18 6.50
CA ALA A 39 -1.52 -3.25 6.02
C ALA A 39 -0.69 -3.85 4.87
N LEU A 40 -0.37 -5.14 4.95
CA LEU A 40 0.36 -5.86 3.92
C LEU A 40 -0.45 -5.98 2.62
N LEU A 41 -1.75 -6.28 2.72
CA LEU A 41 -2.67 -6.26 1.59
C LEU A 41 -2.77 -4.86 0.95
N GLY A 42 -2.76 -3.80 1.77
CA GLY A 42 -2.71 -2.42 1.31
C GLY A 42 -1.46 -2.12 0.48
N MET A 43 -0.27 -2.57 0.94
CA MET A 43 0.97 -2.44 0.16
C MET A 43 0.93 -3.23 -1.15
N LEU A 44 0.44 -4.48 -1.11
CA LEU A 44 0.28 -5.29 -2.33
C LEU A 44 -0.68 -4.63 -3.33
N GLY A 45 -1.75 -4.00 -2.84
CA GLY A 45 -2.69 -3.24 -3.66
C GLY A 45 -2.02 -2.05 -4.36
N VAL A 46 -1.21 -1.27 -3.63
CA VAL A 46 -0.45 -0.15 -4.21
C VAL A 46 0.55 -0.64 -5.27
N LEU A 47 1.29 -1.70 -4.97
CA LEU A 47 2.24 -2.31 -5.89
C LEU A 47 1.54 -2.83 -7.15
N TYR A 48 0.42 -3.53 -6.99
CA TYR A 48 -0.37 -4.03 -8.10
C TYR A 48 -0.91 -2.90 -8.99
N ASP A 49 -1.50 -1.87 -8.39
CA ASP A 49 -2.05 -0.72 -9.11
C ASP A 49 -0.95 0.06 -9.85
N TYR A 50 0.22 0.22 -9.24
CA TYR A 50 1.40 0.79 -9.89
C TYR A 50 1.85 -0.06 -11.08
N ASN A 51 2.00 -1.37 -10.88
CA ASN A 51 2.55 -2.27 -11.89
C ASN A 51 1.59 -2.50 -13.06
N ARG A 52 0.27 -2.45 -12.80
CA ARG A 52 -0.77 -2.52 -13.82
C ARG A 52 -0.68 -1.35 -14.79
N ASP A 53 -0.48 -0.12 -14.28
CA ASP A 53 -0.35 1.07 -15.12
C ASP A 53 0.94 1.03 -15.97
N TYR A 54 1.99 0.34 -15.51
CA TYR A 54 3.24 0.16 -16.26
C TYR A 54 3.14 -0.93 -17.35
N THR A 55 2.46 -2.04 -17.03
CA THR A 55 2.34 -3.22 -17.93
C THR A 55 1.24 -3.05 -18.97
N HIS A 56 0.19 -2.32 -18.64
CA HIS A 56 -0.87 -1.91 -19.56
C HIS A 56 -0.89 -0.40 -19.64
N PRO A 57 0.10 0.21 -20.33
CA PRO A 57 0.11 1.65 -20.51
C PRO A 57 -1.20 2.03 -21.19
N LYS A 58 -1.99 2.88 -20.53
CA LYS A 58 -3.14 3.50 -21.18
C LYS A 58 -2.55 4.30 -22.34
N ARG A 59 -2.90 3.95 -23.57
CA ARG A 59 -2.61 4.79 -24.73
C ARG A 59 -3.39 6.07 -24.51
N ASP A 60 -2.66 7.14 -24.24
CA ASP A 60 -3.15 8.51 -24.19
C ASP A 60 -3.80 8.90 -25.53
#